data_AF-A0A9D6V065-F1
#
_entry.id   AF-A0A9D6V065-F1
#
_cell.length_a   1.000
_cell.length_b   1.000
_cell.length_c   1.000
_cell.angle_alpha   90.00
_cell.angle_beta   90.00
_cell.angle_gamma   90.00
#
_symmetry.space_group_name_H-M   'P 1'
#
loop_
_entity.id
_entity.type
_entity.pdbx_description
1 polymer ?
#
loop_
_entity_poly.entity_id
_entity_poly.type
_entity_poly.pdbx_seq_one_letter_code
_entity_poly.pdbx_strand_id
1 'polypeptide(L)'
;MDVILLLLTYASGLVFVGAFAKKILKYATMPMHVRWELYPIPHEGKAYGGSFFEEIDHWKKTRHKDHFAQYRFMVPEILFIRALYEDNRPLWYWSFPFHFGLYLCLGGLALLTIGALLEILGLSPSASALASLVQALTQVLGVVGF
;
A
#
# COMPACT_ATOMS: atom_id res chain seq x y z
N MET A 1 17.47 1.67 -32.53
CA MET A 1 17.56 1.52 -31.05
C MET A 1 16.18 1.35 -30.42
N ASP A 2 15.12 1.87 -31.04
CA ASP A 2 13.75 1.85 -30.52
C ASP A 2 13.15 0.45 -30.37
N VAL A 3 13.40 -0.47 -31.32
CA VAL A 3 12.93 -1.86 -31.24
C VAL A 3 13.56 -2.60 -30.05
N ILE A 4 14.85 -2.37 -29.79
CA ILE A 4 15.55 -2.99 -28.66
C ILE A 4 14.96 -2.49 -27.34
N LEU A 5 14.74 -1.18 -27.22
CA LEU A 5 14.13 -0.59 -26.04
C LEU A 5 12.69 -1.08 -25.83
N LEU A 6 11.90 -1.18 -26.90
CA LEU A 6 10.54 -1.70 -26.84
C LEU A 6 10.51 -3.16 -26.33
N LEU A 7 11.34 -4.02 -26.91
CA LEU A 7 11.44 -5.43 -26.50
C LEU A 7 11.90 -5.55 -25.05
N LEU A 8 12.89 -4.74 -24.63
CA LEU A 8 13.38 -4.72 -23.25
C LEU A 8 12.29 -4.27 -22.27
N THR A 9 11.51 -3.24 -22.61
CA THR A 9 10.42 -2.76 -21.75
C THR A 9 9.35 -3.83 -21.56
N TYR A 10 8.90 -4.48 -22.64
CA TYR A 10 7.91 -5.56 -22.55
C TYR A 10 8.45 -6.78 -21.81
N ALA A 11 9.71 -7.18 -22.06
CA ALA A 11 10.35 -8.27 -21.34
C ALA A 11 10.47 -7.96 -19.84
N SER A 12 10.85 -6.72 -19.49
CA SER A 12 10.97 -6.29 -18.09
C SER A 12 9.63 -6.30 -17.38
N GLY A 13 8.56 -5.82 -18.03
CA GLY A 13 7.20 -5.89 -17.50
C GLY A 13 6.74 -7.33 -17.26
N LEU A 14 6.99 -8.24 -18.22
CA LEU A 14 6.64 -9.64 -18.10
C LEU A 14 7.38 -10.33 -16.95
N VAL A 15 8.69 -10.09 -16.83
CA VAL A 15 9.52 -10.61 -15.72
C VAL A 15 9.02 -10.05 -14.39
N PHE A 16 8.72 -8.75 -14.31
CA PHE A 16 8.20 -8.12 -13.10
C PHE A 16 6.90 -8.79 -12.65
N VAL A 17 5.91 -8.91 -13.54
CA VAL A 17 4.61 -9.52 -13.23
C VAL A 17 4.78 -10.99 -12.80
N GLY A 18 5.55 -11.77 -13.57
CA GLY A 18 5.76 -13.20 -13.28
C GLY A 18 6.51 -13.44 -11.96
N ALA A 19 7.60 -12.71 -11.72
CA ALA A 19 8.38 -12.82 -10.50
C ALA A 19 7.60 -12.35 -9.28
N PHE A 20 6.85 -11.26 -9.42
CA PHE A 20 6.00 -10.71 -8.35
C PHE A 20 4.87 -11.69 -7.98
N ALA A 21 4.16 -12.25 -8.97
CA ALA A 21 3.13 -13.25 -8.74
C ALA A 21 3.68 -14.49 -8.02
N LYS A 22 4.85 -15.01 -8.46
CA LYS A 22 5.53 -16.12 -7.77
C LYS A 22 5.84 -15.77 -6.31
N LYS A 23 6.30 -14.55 -6.05
CA LYS A 23 6.63 -14.09 -4.70
C LYS A 23 5.39 -13.98 -3.81
N ILE A 24 4.30 -13.42 -4.34
CA ILE A 24 3.01 -13.35 -3.65
C ILE A 24 2.54 -14.75 -3.28
N LEU A 25 2.50 -15.68 -4.24
CA LEU A 25 2.07 -17.05 -4.00
C LEU A 25 2.92 -17.71 -2.91
N LYS A 26 4.25 -17.58 -3.00
CA LYS A 26 5.16 -18.10 -1.97
C LYS A 26 4.81 -17.53 -0.59
N TYR A 27 4.65 -16.22 -0.46
CA TYR A 27 4.33 -15.58 0.82
C TYR A 27 2.95 -15.99 1.35
N ALA A 28 1.96 -16.11 0.48
CA ALA A 28 0.61 -16.54 0.85
C ALA A 28 0.56 -17.99 1.33
N THR A 29 1.45 -18.86 0.84
CA THR A 29 1.50 -20.29 1.21
C THR A 29 2.46 -20.60 2.35
N MET A 30 3.29 -19.65 2.80
CA MET A 30 4.26 -19.94 3.85
C MET A 30 3.58 -20.06 5.23
N PRO A 31 4.03 -21.01 6.06
CA PRO A 31 3.49 -21.15 7.40
C PRO A 31 3.79 -19.90 8.22
N MET A 32 2.80 -19.45 8.98
CA MET A 32 2.98 -18.34 9.91
C MET A 32 3.85 -18.78 11.08
N HIS A 33 4.86 -17.98 11.41
CA HIS A 33 5.68 -18.25 12.59
C HIS A 33 4.81 -18.17 13.86
N VAL A 34 5.05 -19.07 14.80
CA VAL A 34 4.42 -18.97 16.12
C VAL A 34 5.06 -17.79 16.85
N ARG A 35 4.24 -16.80 17.16
CA ARG A 35 4.62 -15.64 17.96
C ARG A 35 4.63 -16.03 19.43
N TRP A 36 5.70 -15.71 20.15
CA TRP A 36 5.85 -15.96 21.60
C TRP A 36 6.09 -14.67 22.39
N GLU A 37 5.60 -13.54 21.88
CA GLU A 37 5.78 -12.24 22.52
C GLU A 37 4.46 -11.75 23.15
N LEU A 38 4.59 -11.14 24.33
CA LEU A 38 3.50 -10.52 25.07
C LEU A 38 3.13 -9.14 24.52
N TYR A 39 3.82 -8.66 23.48
CA TYR A 39 3.62 -7.32 22.94
C TYR A 39 2.20 -7.18 22.36
N PRO A 40 1.53 -6.02 22.52
CA PRO A 40 0.24 -5.79 21.87
C PRO A 40 0.32 -5.89 20.36
N ILE A 41 -0.71 -6.47 19.74
CA ILE A 41 -0.99 -6.21 18.32
C ILE A 41 -2.31 -5.43 18.24
N PRO A 42 -2.40 -4.41 17.36
CA PRO A 42 -3.61 -3.61 17.20
C PRO A 42 -4.91 -4.41 16.98
N HIS A 43 -4.85 -5.61 16.41
CA HIS A 43 -6.03 -6.45 16.16
C HIS A 43 -6.42 -7.38 17.32
N GLU A 44 -5.66 -7.38 18.42
CA GLU A 44 -5.94 -8.21 19.61
C GLU A 44 -6.87 -7.50 20.62
N GLY A 45 -7.26 -6.24 20.34
CA GLY A 45 -8.48 -5.62 20.86
C GLY A 45 -8.48 -5.20 22.35
N LYS A 46 -7.37 -5.39 23.09
CA LYS A 46 -7.31 -4.99 24.49
C LYS A 46 -7.06 -3.48 24.63
N ALA A 47 -7.92 -2.79 25.38
CA ALA A 47 -7.86 -1.34 25.58
C ALA A 47 -6.53 -0.83 26.18
N TYR A 48 -5.82 -1.67 26.94
CA TYR A 48 -4.54 -1.34 27.57
C TYR A 48 -3.31 -1.83 26.78
N GLY A 49 -3.49 -2.38 25.58
CA GLY A 49 -2.38 -2.85 24.75
C GLY A 49 -1.72 -4.13 25.28
N GLY A 50 -2.51 -5.14 25.64
CA GLY A 50 -1.99 -6.47 26.03
C GLY A 50 -2.16 -7.53 24.95
N SER A 51 -1.36 -8.59 25.03
CA SER A 51 -1.46 -9.78 24.17
C SER A 51 -2.52 -10.77 24.67
N PHE A 52 -3.09 -11.58 23.78
CA PHE A 52 -3.97 -12.69 24.18
C PHE A 52 -3.27 -13.73 25.07
N PHE A 53 -1.93 -13.78 25.07
CA PHE A 53 -1.14 -14.65 25.96
C PHE A 53 -1.28 -14.32 27.44
N GLU A 54 -1.69 -13.09 27.78
CA GLU A 54 -1.92 -12.69 29.18
C GLU A 54 -3.18 -13.32 29.77
N GLU A 55 -4.07 -13.87 28.94
CA GLU A 55 -5.29 -14.48 29.43
C GLU A 55 -5.01 -15.88 29.99
N ILE A 56 -5.54 -16.14 31.18
CA ILE A 56 -5.55 -17.49 31.77
C ILE A 56 -6.32 -18.43 30.82
N ASP A 57 -5.76 -19.62 30.61
CA ASP A 57 -6.29 -20.62 29.70
C ASP A 57 -6.53 -20.09 28.27
N HIS A 58 -5.71 -19.16 27.78
CA HIS A 58 -5.83 -18.58 26.42
C HIS A 58 -5.91 -19.65 25.31
N TRP A 59 -5.28 -20.82 25.50
CA TRP A 59 -5.32 -21.94 24.54
C TRP A 59 -6.71 -22.58 24.38
N LYS A 60 -7.62 -22.38 25.35
CA LYS A 60 -9.02 -22.87 25.26
C LYS A 60 -9.95 -21.87 24.58
N LYS A 61 -9.51 -20.63 24.36
CA LYS A 61 -10.35 -19.54 23.85
C LYS A 61 -10.19 -19.36 22.34
N THR A 62 -11.27 -18.98 21.68
CA THR A 62 -11.24 -18.62 20.25
C THR A 62 -10.55 -17.27 20.07
N ARG A 63 -9.62 -17.20 19.12
CA ARG A 63 -8.90 -15.96 18.82
C ARG A 63 -9.81 -15.00 18.05
N HIS A 64 -10.13 -13.86 18.65
CA HIS A 64 -10.83 -12.78 17.95
C HIS A 64 -9.79 -11.86 17.29
N LYS A 65 -10.04 -11.45 16.04
CA LYS A 65 -9.21 -10.49 15.33
C LYS A 65 -10.06 -9.30 14.94
N ASP A 66 -9.78 -8.15 15.53
CA ASP A 66 -10.42 -6.90 15.13
C ASP A 66 -9.65 -6.29 13.95
N HIS A 67 -10.12 -6.59 12.74
CA HIS A 67 -9.57 -6.02 11.52
C HIS A 67 -9.77 -4.51 11.43
N PHE A 68 -10.86 -3.97 11.99
CA PHE A 68 -11.11 -2.53 11.95
C PHE A 68 -10.12 -1.77 12.83
N ALA A 69 -9.86 -2.26 14.05
CA ALA A 69 -8.81 -1.72 14.90
C ALA A 69 -7.43 -1.78 14.23
N GLN A 70 -7.14 -2.87 13.49
CA GLN A 70 -5.92 -3.00 12.71
C GLN A 70 -5.79 -1.91 11.65
N TYR A 71 -6.82 -1.70 10.82
CA TYR A 71 -6.76 -0.68 9.76
C TYR A 71 -6.68 0.72 10.35
N ARG A 72 -7.44 1.00 11.41
CA ARG A 72 -7.41 2.30 12.10
C ARG A 72 -6.02 2.63 12.64
N PHE A 73 -5.26 1.63 13.08
CA PHE A 73 -3.89 1.81 13.53
C PHE A 73 -2.90 1.89 12.36
N MET A 74 -2.99 0.98 11.39
CA MET A 74 -2.01 0.87 10.29
C MET A 74 -2.11 1.99 9.25
N VAL A 75 -3.31 2.51 8.97
CA VAL A 75 -3.50 3.53 7.92
C VAL A 75 -2.73 4.82 8.25
N PRO A 76 -2.84 5.42 9.46
CA PRO A 76 -2.01 6.56 9.84
C PRO A 76 -0.52 6.24 9.84
N GLU A 77 -0.15 5.03 10.28
CA GLU A 77 1.25 4.58 10.32
C GLU A 77 1.88 4.51 8.94
N ILE A 78 1.13 4.08 7.93
CA ILE A 78 1.61 4.01 6.55
C ILE A 78 1.60 5.41 5.91
N LEU A 79 0.48 6.14 6.02
CA LEU A 79 0.30 7.41 5.32
C LEU A 79 1.13 8.55 5.91
N PHE A 80 1.28 8.58 7.23
CA PHE A 80 1.96 9.67 7.94
C PHE A 80 3.27 9.26 8.60
N ILE A 81 3.61 7.96 8.59
CA ILE A 81 4.81 7.44 9.28
C ILE A 81 4.83 7.92 10.74
N ARG A 82 3.68 7.77 11.40
CA ARG A 82 3.42 8.35 12.72
C ARG A 82 4.43 7.88 13.78
N ALA A 83 4.84 6.61 13.77
CA ALA A 83 5.91 6.12 14.64
C ALA A 83 7.21 6.95 14.54
N LEU A 84 7.64 7.36 13.34
CA LEU A 84 8.79 8.25 13.22
C LEU A 84 8.48 9.65 13.75
N TYR A 85 7.26 10.14 13.58
CA TYR A 85 6.88 11.45 14.13
C TYR A 85 6.89 11.46 15.67
N GLU A 86 6.53 10.35 16.31
CA GLU A 86 6.50 10.22 17.76
C GLU A 86 7.89 9.90 18.34
N ASP A 87 8.60 8.94 17.74
CA ASP A 87 9.84 8.40 18.31
C ASP A 87 11.13 9.02 17.72
N ASN A 88 11.09 9.57 16.49
CA ASN A 88 12.27 10.12 15.82
C ASN A 88 11.94 11.24 14.82
N ARG A 89 11.51 12.40 15.37
CA ARG A 89 11.13 13.58 14.57
C ARG A 89 12.17 14.05 13.55
N PRO A 90 13.49 14.06 13.84
CA PRO A 90 14.48 14.45 12.85
C PRO A 90 14.44 13.60 11.58
N LEU A 91 14.25 12.28 11.71
CA LEU A 91 14.17 11.37 10.57
C LEU A 91 12.83 11.49 9.82
N TRP A 92 11.76 11.86 10.54
CA TRP A 92 10.43 12.04 9.96
C TRP A 92 10.42 13.12 8.87
N TYR A 93 11.11 14.25 9.06
CA TYR A 93 11.15 15.35 8.07
C TYR A 93 11.71 14.96 6.71
N TRP A 94 12.56 13.92 6.66
CA TRP A 94 13.11 13.40 5.40
C TRP A 94 12.28 12.23 4.88
N SER A 95 11.87 11.34 5.78
CA SER A 95 11.16 10.11 5.40
C SER A 95 9.74 10.39 4.93
N PHE A 96 9.03 11.30 5.58
CA PHE A 96 7.64 11.64 5.24
C PHE A 96 7.50 12.18 3.81
N PRO A 97 8.17 13.28 3.40
CA PRO A 97 8.01 13.79 2.03
C PRO A 97 8.46 12.78 0.98
N PHE A 98 9.49 11.97 1.26
CA PHE A 98 9.92 10.91 0.36
C PHE A 98 8.83 9.85 0.13
N HIS A 99 8.28 9.27 1.21
CA HIS A 99 7.23 8.25 1.07
C HIS A 99 5.93 8.84 0.55
N PHE A 100 5.58 10.05 0.96
CA PHE A 100 4.40 10.75 0.46
C PHE A 100 4.52 11.01 -1.05
N GLY A 101 5.69 11.42 -1.54
CA GLY A 101 6.00 11.51 -2.96
C GLY A 101 5.83 10.17 -3.68
N LEU A 102 6.33 9.06 -3.12
CA LEU A 102 6.10 7.72 -3.68
C LEU A 102 4.61 7.35 -3.74
N TYR A 103 3.81 7.71 -2.73
CA TYR A 103 2.37 7.48 -2.75
C TYR A 103 1.67 8.31 -3.83
N LEU A 104 2.09 9.57 -4.05
CA LEU A 104 1.57 10.41 -5.13
C LEU A 104 1.95 9.85 -6.50
N CYS A 105 3.19 9.39 -6.68
CA CYS A 105 3.62 8.72 -7.91
C CYS A 105 2.81 7.45 -8.20
N LEU A 106 2.57 6.62 -7.17
CA LEU A 106 1.72 5.43 -7.30
C LEU A 106 0.27 5.80 -7.63
N GLY A 107 -0.28 6.83 -6.98
CA GLY A 107 -1.61 7.36 -7.26
C GLY A 107 -1.72 7.91 -8.69
N GLY A 108 -0.70 8.62 -9.16
CA GLY A 108 -0.60 9.10 -10.53
C GLY A 108 -0.55 7.96 -11.54
N LEU A 109 0.23 6.91 -11.28
CA LEU A 109 0.23 5.70 -12.12
C LEU A 109 -1.15 5.04 -12.16
N ALA A 110 -1.84 4.93 -11.03
CA ALA A 110 -3.20 4.39 -10.99
C ALA A 110 -4.17 5.24 -11.82
N LEU A 111 -4.12 6.57 -11.69
CA LEU A 111 -4.94 7.47 -12.50
C LEU A 111 -4.62 7.37 -14.00
N LEU A 112 -3.35 7.23 -14.38
CA LEU A 112 -2.95 6.97 -15.77
C LEU A 112 -3.58 5.68 -16.31
N THR A 113 -3.56 4.60 -15.52
CA THR A 113 -4.19 3.34 -15.93
C THR A 113 -5.71 3.48 -16.06
N ILE A 114 -6.36 4.21 -15.13
CA ILE A 114 -7.80 4.50 -15.21
C ILE A 114 -8.10 5.35 -16.45
N GLY A 115 -7.30 6.38 -16.73
CA GLY A 115 -7.44 7.22 -17.93
C GLY A 115 -7.33 6.41 -19.22
N ALA A 116 -6.34 5.51 -19.30
CA ALA A 116 -6.19 4.61 -20.44
C ALA A 116 -7.40 3.67 -20.61
N LEU A 117 -7.94 3.13 -19.52
CA LEU A 117 -9.16 2.30 -19.56
C LEU A 117 -10.38 3.11 -20.02
N LEU A 118 -10.54 4.36 -19.56
CA LEU A 118 -11.61 5.25 -20.01
C LEU A 118 -11.53 5.55 -21.51
N GLU A 119 -10.31 5.78 -22.02
CA GLU A 119 -10.09 6.02 -23.45
C GLU A 119 -10.41 4.79 -24.30
N ILE A 120 -10.02 3.58 -23.84
CA ILE A 120 -10.39 2.31 -24.48
C ILE A 120 -11.92 2.12 -24.52
N LEU A 121 -12.63 2.60 -23.49
CA LEU A 121 -14.10 2.59 -23.44
C LEU A 121 -14.75 3.70 -24.29
N GLY A 122 -13.95 4.50 -25.02
CA GLY A 122 -14.43 5.58 -25.88
C GLY A 122 -14.73 6.90 -25.15
N LEU A 123 -14.39 7.01 -23.87
CA LEU A 123 -14.57 8.22 -23.07
C LEU A 123 -13.30 9.07 -23.16
N SER A 124 -13.21 9.93 -24.17
CA SER A 124 -12.11 10.89 -24.27
C SER A 124 -12.27 12.03 -23.26
N PRO A 125 -11.16 12.66 -22.81
CA PRO A 125 -11.22 13.85 -21.95
C PRO A 125 -11.98 15.03 -22.55
N SER A 126 -12.07 15.11 -23.88
CA SER A 126 -12.84 16.14 -24.59
C SER A 126 -14.35 15.87 -24.61
N ALA A 127 -14.77 14.61 -24.44
CA ALA A 127 -16.17 14.19 -24.53
C ALA A 127 -16.81 13.88 -23.17
N SER A 128 -16.02 13.59 -22.14
CA SER A 128 -16.50 13.19 -20.82
C SER A 128 -15.89 14.01 -19.70
N ALA A 129 -16.74 14.57 -18.83
CA ALA A 129 -16.32 15.27 -17.62
C ALA A 129 -15.55 14.36 -16.64
N LEU A 130 -15.82 13.05 -16.65
CA LEU A 130 -15.10 12.10 -15.82
C LEU A 130 -13.66 11.91 -16.32
N ALA A 131 -13.49 11.75 -17.64
CA ALA A 131 -12.18 11.57 -18.25
C ALA A 131 -11.32 12.84 -18.14
N SER A 132 -11.93 14.04 -18.27
CA SER A 132 -11.22 15.30 -18.03
C SER A 132 -10.82 15.48 -16.58
N LEU A 133 -11.67 15.08 -15.62
CA LEU A 133 -11.33 15.11 -14.20
C LEU A 133 -10.16 14.18 -13.89
N VAL A 134 -10.19 12.94 -14.39
CA VAL A 134 -9.08 11.97 -14.21
C VAL A 134 -7.80 12.52 -14.81
N GLN A 135 -7.85 13.13 -16.00
CA GLN A 135 -6.69 13.75 -16.63
C GLN A 135 -6.14 14.92 -15.79
N ALA A 136 -7.00 15.82 -15.32
CA ALA A 136 -6.61 16.96 -14.50
C ALA A 136 -5.98 16.51 -13.18
N LEU A 137 -6.58 15.54 -12.50
CA LEU A 137 -6.02 14.95 -11.28
C LEU A 137 -4.66 14.30 -11.56
N THR A 138 -4.52 13.58 -12.68
CA THR A 138 -3.23 12.98 -13.07
C THR A 138 -2.14 14.03 -13.24
N GLN A 139 -2.44 15.16 -13.89
CA GLN A 139 -1.49 16.26 -14.07
C GLN A 139 -1.11 16.90 -12.73
N VAL A 140 -2.09 17.18 -11.88
CA VAL A 140 -1.84 17.76 -10.55
C VAL A 140 -0.99 16.82 -9.69
N LEU A 141 -1.35 15.53 -9.61
CA LEU A 141 -0.57 14.55 -8.84
C LEU A 141 0.84 14.37 -9.43
N GLY A 142 0.99 14.43 -10.75
CA GLY A 142 2.30 14.36 -11.41
C GLY A 142 3.21 15.54 -11.08
N VAL A 143 2.66 16.75 -10.98
CA VAL A 143 3.41 17.96 -10.61
C VAL A 143 3.71 18.02 -9.11
N VAL A 144 2.81 17.56 -8.25
CA VAL A 144 2.99 17.62 -6.80
C VAL A 144 3.84 16.45 -6.29
N GLY A 145 3.79 15.30 -6.97
CA GLY A 145 4.53 14.10 -6.59
C GLY A 145 6.02 14.10 -6.97
N PHE A 146 6.45 15.03 -7.83
CA PHE A 146 7.81 15.12 -8.38
C PHE A 146 8.47 16.45 -8.03
#